data_AF-A0A7C4ZH20-F1
#
_entry.id   AF-A0A7C4ZH20-F1
#
_cell.length_a   1.000
_cell.length_b   1.000
_cell.length_c   1.000
_cell.angle_alpha   90.00
_cell.angle_beta   90.00
_cell.angle_gamma   90.00
#
_symmetry.space_group_name_H-M   'P 1'
#
loop_
_entity.id
_entity.type
_entity.pdbx_description
1 polymer ?
#
loop_
_entity_poly.entity_id
_entity_poly.type
_entity_poly.pdbx_seq_one_letter_code
_entity_poly.pdbx_strand_id
1 'polypeptide(L)'
;LQELIYLSPSYFSPDPTVMKYIDCGKEDFAVIRLSALGMSHDTLLRGLSIKSVIKLVKELNNYIKVFISSEKRLPEELSKFNLNVPPYLIHDALYYSSLFIGETAMAVEAALLGTPTIQVSPVDFRGTPYFYRYGYFRLCHTRGLSKILPSTNVDAIIEEAIRIIRNKHTEKKEQLKRVNNFMNNSIDVATFGAWFIDQFHNMVSKGKFDWEKFYLSMEKSPNRFYIKNEKS
;
A
#
# COMPACT_ATOMS: atom_id res chain seq x y z
N LEU A 1 5.47 3.16 -7.72
CA LEU A 1 6.69 3.94 -8.11
C LEU A 1 6.69 5.32 -7.48
N GLN A 2 5.56 6.05 -7.49
CA GLN A 2 5.44 7.37 -6.86
C GLN A 2 5.74 7.34 -5.35
N GLU A 3 5.38 6.24 -4.69
CA GLU A 3 5.61 5.97 -3.26
C GLU A 3 7.09 5.98 -2.89
N LEU A 4 7.97 5.56 -3.82
CA LEU A 4 9.43 5.59 -3.59
C LEU A 4 9.99 7.01 -3.50
N ILE A 5 9.29 8.01 -4.05
CA ILE A 5 9.72 9.40 -3.99
C ILE A 5 9.51 9.94 -2.58
N TYR A 6 8.29 9.81 -2.04
CA TYR A 6 7.93 10.45 -0.77
C TYR A 6 8.15 9.56 0.47
N LEU A 7 8.30 8.24 0.33
CA LEU A 7 8.62 7.32 1.44
C LEU A 7 10.08 6.91 1.49
N SER A 8 10.94 7.44 0.60
CA SER A 8 12.38 7.18 0.69
C SER A 8 12.90 7.67 2.06
N PRO A 9 13.81 6.91 2.70
CA PRO A 9 14.41 7.32 3.97
C PRO A 9 15.08 8.71 3.95
N SER A 10 15.44 9.21 2.76
CA SER A 10 15.99 10.56 2.59
C SER A 10 14.96 11.68 2.76
N TYR A 11 13.67 11.37 2.65
CA TYR A 11 12.58 12.37 2.65
C TYR A 11 11.51 12.11 3.72
N PHE A 12 11.38 10.86 4.18
CA PHE A 12 10.44 10.48 5.22
C PHE A 12 11.14 10.24 6.55
N SER A 13 10.68 10.93 7.60
CA SER A 13 11.07 10.68 8.98
C SER A 13 9.81 10.43 9.80
N PRO A 14 9.68 9.27 10.48
CA PRO A 14 8.48 8.94 11.22
C PRO A 14 8.30 9.86 12.43
N ASP A 15 7.10 10.44 12.56
CA ASP A 15 6.71 11.30 13.67
C ASP A 15 6.09 10.46 14.81
N PRO A 16 6.76 10.32 15.97
CA PRO A 16 6.24 9.56 17.10
C PRO A 16 4.99 10.18 17.73
N THR A 17 4.63 11.43 17.41
CA THR A 17 3.41 12.07 17.94
C THR A 17 2.14 11.35 17.51
N VAL A 18 2.18 10.56 16.42
CA VAL A 18 1.07 9.72 15.97
C VAL A 18 0.57 8.78 17.06
N MET A 19 1.45 8.35 17.97
CA MET A 19 1.10 7.45 19.07
C MET A 19 0.09 8.07 20.06
N LYS A 20 -0.10 9.39 20.05
CA LYS A 20 -1.14 10.08 20.84
C LYS A 20 -2.55 9.81 20.31
N TYR A 21 -2.68 9.43 19.04
CA TYR A 21 -3.95 9.14 18.37
C TYR A 21 -4.30 7.65 18.35
N ILE A 22 -3.36 6.80 18.77
CA ILE A 22 -3.49 5.33 18.74
C ILE A 22 -3.61 4.85 20.18
N ASP A 23 -4.77 4.35 20.56
CA ASP A 23 -5.05 3.88 21.91
C ASP A 23 -4.48 2.46 22.15
N CYS A 24 -3.14 2.34 22.07
CA CYS A 24 -2.43 1.09 22.27
C CYS A 24 -1.52 1.07 23.51
N GLY A 25 -1.39 2.19 24.22
CA GLY A 25 -0.54 2.29 25.41
C GLY A 25 0.91 1.88 25.13
N LYS A 26 1.36 0.79 25.75
CA LYS A 26 2.70 0.19 25.52
C LYS A 26 2.65 -1.07 24.64
N GLU A 27 1.48 -1.47 24.20
CA GLU A 27 1.30 -2.66 23.38
C GLU A 27 1.58 -2.34 21.91
N ASP A 28 2.10 -3.32 21.18
CA ASP A 28 2.17 -3.24 19.73
C ASP A 28 0.77 -3.33 19.12
N PHE A 29 0.64 -2.81 17.90
CA PHE A 29 -0.62 -2.84 17.17
C PHE A 29 -0.45 -3.26 15.72
N ALA A 30 -1.52 -3.82 15.15
CA ALA A 30 -1.66 -4.11 13.74
C ALA A 30 -2.69 -3.18 13.11
N VAL A 31 -2.50 -2.83 11.83
CA VAL A 31 -3.43 -2.02 11.05
C VAL A 31 -4.04 -2.86 9.94
N ILE A 32 -5.37 -2.87 9.87
CA ILE A 32 -6.14 -3.46 8.77
C ILE A 32 -6.72 -2.31 7.94
N ARG A 33 -6.46 -2.30 6.64
CA ARG A 33 -6.96 -1.28 5.72
C ARG A 33 -8.03 -1.85 4.79
N LEU A 34 -9.26 -1.34 4.91
CA LEU A 34 -10.40 -1.74 4.08
C LEU A 34 -10.64 -0.72 2.97
N SER A 35 -10.47 -1.16 1.72
CA SER A 35 -10.78 -0.35 0.54
C SER A 35 -12.29 -0.34 0.25
N ALA A 36 -12.75 0.58 -0.60
CA ALA A 36 -14.12 0.56 -1.09
C ALA A 36 -14.51 -0.75 -1.81
N LEU A 37 -13.53 -1.52 -2.33
CA LEU A 37 -13.69 -2.83 -3.00
C LEU A 37 -14.02 -3.97 -2.03
N GLY A 38 -13.66 -3.87 -0.75
CA GLY A 38 -14.03 -4.84 0.29
C GLY A 38 -15.48 -4.69 0.76
N MET A 39 -16.15 -3.60 0.39
CA MET A 39 -17.47 -3.23 0.88
C MET A 39 -18.49 -3.02 -0.27
N SER A 40 -18.20 -3.50 -1.48
CA SER A 40 -19.14 -3.51 -2.61
C SER A 40 -19.68 -4.92 -2.84
N HIS A 41 -21.01 -5.05 -2.90
CA HIS A 41 -21.68 -6.31 -3.25
C HIS A 41 -21.66 -6.60 -4.76
N ASP A 42 -21.34 -5.60 -5.60
CA ASP A 42 -21.63 -5.63 -7.05
C ASP A 42 -20.41 -5.57 -7.98
N THR A 43 -19.25 -6.10 -7.58
CA THR A 43 -18.06 -6.15 -8.45
C THR A 43 -17.52 -7.56 -8.63
N LEU A 44 -17.09 -7.87 -9.86
CA LEU A 44 -16.38 -9.11 -10.26
C LEU A 44 -15.07 -9.33 -9.47
N LEU A 45 -14.53 -8.27 -8.86
CA LEU A 45 -13.40 -8.28 -7.94
C LEU A 45 -13.91 -7.93 -6.54
N ARG A 46 -13.80 -8.87 -5.60
CA ARG A 46 -14.20 -8.65 -4.20
C ARG A 46 -12.99 -8.71 -3.28
N GLY A 47 -12.86 -7.69 -2.43
CA GLY A 47 -11.94 -7.69 -1.30
C GLY A 47 -12.40 -8.63 -0.18
N LEU A 48 -11.91 -8.38 1.04
CA LEU A 48 -12.36 -9.05 2.26
C LEU A 48 -13.82 -8.73 2.52
N SER A 49 -14.64 -9.77 2.65
CA SER A 49 -16.01 -9.60 3.12
C SER A 49 -16.03 -9.10 4.56
N ILE A 50 -17.09 -8.40 4.97
CA ILE A 50 -17.28 -7.96 6.36
C ILE A 50 -17.19 -9.14 7.34
N LYS A 51 -17.75 -10.30 6.98
CA LYS A 51 -17.65 -11.52 7.79
C LYS A 51 -16.19 -11.97 7.95
N SER A 52 -15.40 -11.90 6.88
CA SER A 52 -13.97 -12.21 6.91
C SER A 52 -13.20 -11.23 7.80
N VAL A 53 -13.52 -9.94 7.72
CA VAL A 53 -12.89 -8.91 8.56
C VAL A 53 -13.22 -9.14 10.04
N ILE A 54 -14.48 -9.41 10.37
CA ILE A 54 -14.89 -9.72 11.76
C ILE A 54 -14.13 -10.92 12.30
N LYS A 55 -14.03 -12.01 11.51
CA LYS A 55 -13.25 -13.20 11.88
C LYS A 55 -11.79 -12.85 12.11
N LEU A 56 -11.17 -12.15 11.14
CA LEU A 56 -9.77 -11.72 11.21
C LEU A 56 -9.49 -10.90 12.48
N VAL A 57 -10.28 -9.85 12.72
CA VAL A 57 -10.12 -8.96 13.88
C VAL A 57 -10.28 -9.75 15.17
N LYS A 58 -11.30 -10.60 15.28
CA LYS A 58 -11.55 -11.41 16.48
C LYS A 58 -10.37 -12.32 16.81
N GLU A 59 -9.79 -12.98 15.81
CA GLU A 59 -8.65 -13.88 16.02
C GLU A 59 -7.37 -13.12 16.37
N LEU A 60 -7.06 -12.02 15.65
CA LEU A 60 -5.84 -11.25 15.89
C LEU A 60 -5.85 -10.49 17.22
N ASN A 61 -7.02 -10.04 17.67
CA ASN A 61 -7.16 -9.29 18.91
C ASN A 61 -6.82 -10.10 20.18
N ASN A 62 -6.63 -11.42 20.05
CA ASN A 62 -6.10 -12.27 21.11
C ASN A 62 -4.57 -12.13 21.29
N TYR A 63 -3.87 -11.56 20.30
CA TYR A 63 -2.40 -11.51 20.25
C TYR A 63 -1.84 -10.10 20.15
N ILE A 64 -2.60 -9.16 19.59
CA ILE A 64 -2.16 -7.78 19.35
C ILE A 64 -3.36 -6.83 19.32
N LYS A 65 -3.17 -5.55 19.65
CA LYS A 65 -4.19 -4.53 19.40
C LYS A 65 -4.42 -4.38 17.90
N VAL A 66 -5.68 -4.36 17.48
CA VAL A 66 -6.04 -4.25 16.07
C VAL A 66 -6.76 -2.92 15.84
N PHE A 67 -6.29 -2.16 14.86
CA PHE A 67 -6.98 -0.98 14.37
C PHE A 67 -7.36 -1.12 12.90
N ILE A 68 -8.47 -0.52 12.52
CA ILE A 68 -9.04 -0.59 11.18
C ILE A 68 -9.12 0.81 10.59
N SER A 69 -8.48 1.02 9.45
CA SER A 69 -8.69 2.21 8.62
C SER A 69 -9.57 1.84 7.42
N SER A 70 -10.66 2.58 7.21
CA SER A 70 -11.66 2.25 6.18
C SER A 70 -12.02 3.47 5.35
N GLU A 71 -12.22 3.28 4.04
CA GLU A 71 -12.71 4.35 3.14
C GLU A 71 -14.19 4.63 3.33
N LYS A 72 -14.93 3.65 3.86
CA LYS A 72 -16.35 3.74 4.15
C LYS A 72 -16.58 3.60 5.64
N ARG A 73 -17.75 4.05 6.11
CA ARG A 73 -18.18 3.88 7.49
C ARG A 73 -18.15 2.41 7.88
N LEU A 74 -17.48 2.10 8.98
CA LEU A 74 -17.45 0.75 9.54
C LEU A 74 -18.83 0.36 10.11
N PRO A 75 -19.23 -0.92 9.99
CA PRO A 75 -20.36 -1.46 10.75
C PRO A 75 -20.16 -1.25 12.25
N GLU A 76 -21.27 -1.19 13.01
CA GLU A 76 -21.25 -0.94 14.46
C GLU A 76 -20.35 -1.91 15.22
N GLU A 77 -20.38 -3.20 14.85
CA GLU A 77 -19.55 -4.26 15.44
C GLU A 77 -18.04 -4.02 15.33
N LEU A 78 -17.62 -3.28 14.29
CA LEU A 78 -16.22 -2.96 14.01
C LEU A 78 -15.83 -1.53 14.43
N SER A 79 -16.80 -0.70 14.83
CA SER A 79 -16.59 0.72 15.15
C SER A 79 -15.54 0.94 16.24
N LYS A 80 -15.49 0.06 17.25
CA LYS A 80 -14.53 0.11 18.36
C LYS A 80 -13.06 -0.11 17.93
N PHE A 81 -12.83 -0.64 16.73
CA PHE A 81 -11.49 -0.86 16.19
C PHE A 81 -11.07 0.27 15.25
N ASN A 82 -11.87 1.32 15.07
CA ASN A 82 -11.55 2.38 14.11
C ASN A 82 -10.22 3.08 14.43
N LEU A 83 -9.34 3.18 13.43
CA LEU A 83 -8.09 3.94 13.52
C LEU A 83 -8.40 5.42 13.30
N ASN A 84 -8.50 6.19 14.38
CA ASN A 84 -8.81 7.62 14.33
C ASN A 84 -7.54 8.49 14.31
N VAL A 85 -6.72 8.33 13.27
CA VAL A 85 -5.49 9.09 13.06
C VAL A 85 -5.73 10.16 11.99
N PRO A 86 -5.24 11.41 12.18
CA PRO A 86 -5.30 12.43 11.14
C PRO A 86 -4.66 11.93 9.82
N PRO A 87 -5.24 12.21 8.65
CA PRO A 87 -4.73 11.65 7.38
C PRO A 87 -3.24 11.92 7.11
N TYR A 88 -2.73 13.07 7.56
CA TYR A 88 -1.31 13.43 7.38
C TYR A 88 -0.34 12.60 8.25
N LEU A 89 -0.84 11.87 9.27
CA LEU A 89 -0.05 10.99 10.13
C LEU A 89 -0.23 9.50 9.80
N ILE A 90 -0.91 9.17 8.69
CA ILE A 90 -1.20 7.76 8.37
C ILE A 90 0.08 6.97 8.13
N HIS A 91 1.07 7.54 7.42
CA HIS A 91 2.34 6.88 7.17
C HIS A 91 3.12 6.63 8.46
N ASP A 92 3.04 7.53 9.43
CA ASP A 92 3.63 7.32 10.76
C ASP A 92 2.95 6.15 11.48
N ALA A 93 1.61 6.09 11.45
CA ALA A 93 0.87 4.96 12.02
C ALA A 93 1.26 3.63 11.36
N LEU A 94 1.42 3.62 10.03
CA LEU A 94 1.90 2.45 9.30
C LEU A 94 3.32 2.06 9.72
N TYR A 95 4.23 3.04 9.79
CA TYR A 95 5.61 2.83 10.22
C TYR A 95 5.69 2.22 11.63
N TYR A 96 4.90 2.71 12.59
CA TYR A 96 4.95 2.21 13.96
C TYR A 96 4.22 0.87 14.16
N SER A 97 3.29 0.50 13.29
CA SER A 97 2.59 -0.79 13.38
C SER A 97 3.54 -1.99 13.27
N SER A 98 3.15 -3.11 13.90
CA SER A 98 3.88 -4.38 13.83
C SER A 98 3.46 -5.25 12.64
N LEU A 99 2.29 -4.97 12.06
CA LEU A 99 1.73 -5.67 10.93
C LEU A 99 0.74 -4.77 10.21
N PHE A 100 0.79 -4.77 8.88
CA PHE A 100 -0.24 -4.20 8.03
C PHE A 100 -0.94 -5.29 7.20
N ILE A 101 -2.27 -5.21 7.09
CA ILE A 101 -3.09 -6.07 6.23
C ILE A 101 -3.99 -5.18 5.38
N GLY A 102 -3.93 -5.26 4.05
CA GLY A 102 -4.79 -4.42 3.22
C GLY A 102 -4.80 -4.75 1.73
N GLU A 103 -5.79 -4.20 1.04
CA GLU A 103 -6.07 -4.48 -0.39
C GLU A 103 -5.54 -3.41 -1.35
N THR A 104 -4.92 -2.34 -0.84
CA THR A 104 -4.62 -1.13 -1.63
C THR A 104 -3.13 -0.97 -1.92
N ALA A 105 -2.80 0.08 -2.68
CA ALA A 105 -1.42 0.54 -2.84
C ALA A 105 -0.74 0.85 -1.49
N MET A 106 -1.51 1.20 -0.43
CA MET A 106 -0.98 1.39 0.92
C MET A 106 -0.29 0.15 1.50
N ALA A 107 -0.57 -1.05 0.98
CA ALA A 107 0.19 -2.25 1.34
C ALA A 107 1.66 -2.13 0.91
N VAL A 108 1.91 -1.54 -0.26
CA VAL A 108 3.28 -1.29 -0.72
C VAL A 108 3.91 -0.17 0.10
N GLU A 109 3.16 0.89 0.42
CA GLU A 109 3.64 1.98 1.28
C GLU A 109 4.06 1.47 2.65
N ALA A 110 3.21 0.68 3.33
CA ALA A 110 3.53 0.05 4.61
C ALA A 110 4.76 -0.85 4.52
N ALA A 111 4.85 -1.66 3.46
CA ALA A 111 5.99 -2.53 3.22
C ALA A 111 7.30 -1.73 3.07
N LEU A 112 7.28 -0.63 2.32
CA LEU A 112 8.42 0.26 2.11
C LEU A 112 8.82 1.03 3.37
N LEU A 113 7.86 1.32 4.26
CA LEU A 113 8.11 1.91 5.56
C LEU A 113 8.76 0.94 6.57
N GLY A 114 8.95 -0.32 6.19
CA GLY A 114 9.55 -1.34 7.06
C GLY A 114 8.56 -2.14 7.88
N THR A 115 7.26 -2.02 7.61
CA THR A 115 6.21 -2.78 8.31
C THR A 115 5.92 -4.09 7.58
N PRO A 116 6.00 -5.25 8.26
CA PRO A 116 5.57 -6.53 7.70
C PRO A 116 4.16 -6.42 7.14
N THR A 117 3.96 -6.84 5.89
CA THR A 117 2.73 -6.54 5.16
C THR A 117 2.13 -7.76 4.46
N ILE A 118 0.86 -8.03 4.75
CA ILE A 118 0.00 -8.95 4.01
C ILE A 118 -0.85 -8.13 3.04
N GLN A 119 -0.64 -8.34 1.74
CA GLN A 119 -1.40 -7.68 0.69
C GLN A 119 -2.54 -8.60 0.23
N VAL A 120 -3.77 -8.23 0.56
CA VAL A 120 -4.94 -9.04 0.25
C VAL A 120 -5.40 -8.74 -1.17
N SER A 121 -5.47 -9.76 -2.01
CA SER A 121 -5.82 -9.61 -3.42
C SER A 121 -7.16 -10.29 -3.72
N PRO A 122 -8.06 -9.64 -4.48
CA PRO A 122 -9.13 -10.35 -5.18
C PRO A 122 -8.55 -11.47 -6.04
N VAL A 123 -9.37 -12.48 -6.36
CA VAL A 123 -9.00 -13.60 -7.23
C VAL A 123 -9.79 -13.58 -8.53
N ASP A 124 -9.17 -14.05 -9.62
CA ASP A 124 -9.85 -14.25 -10.89
C ASP A 124 -10.73 -15.51 -10.89
N PHE A 125 -11.38 -15.78 -12.03
CA PHE A 125 -12.25 -16.95 -12.21
C PHE A 125 -11.52 -18.29 -12.03
N ARG A 126 -10.18 -18.30 -12.04
CA ARG A 126 -9.34 -19.48 -11.79
C ARG A 126 -8.85 -19.55 -10.34
N GLY A 127 -9.24 -18.60 -9.49
CA GLY A 127 -8.76 -18.50 -8.11
C GLY A 127 -7.37 -17.87 -7.98
N THR A 128 -6.81 -17.28 -9.04
CA THR A 128 -5.47 -16.67 -8.99
C THR A 128 -5.56 -15.24 -8.47
N PRO A 129 -4.72 -14.83 -7.48
CA PRO A 129 -4.65 -13.44 -7.03
C PRO A 129 -4.37 -12.46 -8.17
N TYR A 130 -5.28 -11.50 -8.37
CA TYR A 130 -5.15 -10.45 -9.40
C TYR A 130 -3.86 -9.65 -9.26
N PHE A 131 -3.38 -9.39 -8.05
CA PHE A 131 -2.19 -8.59 -7.82
C PHE A 131 -0.89 -9.22 -8.34
N TYR A 132 -0.88 -10.52 -8.67
CA TYR A 132 0.23 -11.10 -9.44
C TYR A 132 0.33 -10.57 -10.86
N ARG A 133 -0.75 -10.02 -11.43
CA ARG A 133 -0.74 -9.45 -12.79
C ARG A 133 -0.31 -7.98 -12.80
N TYR A 134 -0.27 -7.33 -11.65
CA TYR A 134 0.17 -5.96 -11.50
C TYR A 134 1.68 -5.94 -11.26
N GLY A 135 2.45 -5.52 -12.27
CA GLY A 135 3.92 -5.63 -12.26
C GLY A 135 4.57 -5.06 -10.99
N TYR A 136 4.06 -3.95 -10.48
CA TYR A 136 4.57 -3.34 -9.25
C TYR A 136 4.27 -4.17 -8.00
N PHE A 137 3.04 -4.65 -7.80
CA PHE A 137 2.68 -5.50 -6.67
C PHE A 137 3.39 -6.86 -6.73
N ARG A 138 3.46 -7.46 -7.92
CA ARG A 138 4.24 -8.68 -8.15
C ARG A 138 5.71 -8.46 -7.80
N LEU A 139 6.31 -7.33 -8.17
CA LEU A 139 7.70 -7.01 -7.83
C LEU A 139 7.90 -6.94 -6.31
N CYS A 140 7.04 -6.20 -5.60
CA CYS A 140 7.11 -6.12 -4.14
C CYS A 140 6.99 -7.51 -3.50
N HIS A 141 6.08 -8.33 -4.02
CA HIS A 141 5.90 -9.68 -3.54
C HIS A 141 7.12 -10.58 -3.78
N THR A 142 7.66 -10.61 -5.01
CA THR A 142 8.81 -11.45 -5.35
C THR A 142 10.10 -11.00 -4.66
N ARG A 143 10.17 -9.73 -4.24
CA ARG A 143 11.27 -9.20 -3.41
C ARG A 143 11.04 -9.40 -1.91
N GLY A 144 9.95 -10.04 -1.51
CA GLY A 144 9.60 -10.31 -0.11
C GLY A 144 9.19 -9.07 0.68
N LEU A 145 8.86 -7.95 0.02
CA LEU A 145 8.39 -6.74 0.68
C LEU A 145 6.95 -6.89 1.18
N SER A 146 6.10 -7.63 0.45
CA SER A 146 4.74 -7.96 0.85
C SER A 146 4.41 -9.42 0.55
N LYS A 147 3.47 -10.00 1.29
CA LYS A 147 2.93 -11.34 1.00
C LYS A 147 1.54 -11.20 0.41
N ILE A 148 1.38 -11.56 -0.87
CA ILE A 148 0.08 -11.55 -1.53
C ILE A 148 -0.71 -12.78 -1.10
N LEU A 149 -1.90 -12.58 -0.55
CA LEU A 149 -2.84 -13.65 -0.18
C LEU A 149 -4.23 -13.39 -0.78
N PRO A 150 -4.97 -14.43 -1.18
CA PRO A 150 -6.28 -14.28 -1.79
C PRO A 150 -7.33 -13.85 -0.75
N SER A 151 -8.18 -12.89 -1.10
CA SER A 151 -9.28 -12.39 -0.26
C SER A 151 -10.30 -13.45 0.13
N THR A 152 -10.39 -14.51 -0.68
CA THR A 152 -11.28 -15.66 -0.47
C THR A 152 -10.76 -16.65 0.58
N ASN A 153 -9.49 -16.55 1.00
CA ASN A 153 -8.89 -17.43 2.01
C ASN A 153 -8.49 -16.66 3.27
N VAL A 154 -9.50 -16.30 4.06
CA VAL A 154 -9.28 -15.58 5.33
C VAL A 154 -8.43 -16.37 6.33
N ASP A 155 -8.51 -17.70 6.30
CA ASP A 155 -7.76 -18.55 7.24
C ASP A 155 -6.25 -18.49 6.97
N ALA A 156 -5.85 -18.51 5.70
CA ALA A 156 -4.45 -18.29 5.33
C ALA A 156 -3.94 -16.90 5.73
N ILE A 157 -4.80 -15.87 5.67
CA ILE A 157 -4.46 -14.51 6.11
C ILE A 157 -4.26 -14.49 7.63
N ILE A 158 -5.16 -15.12 8.38
CA ILE A 158 -5.07 -15.22 9.85
C ILE A 158 -3.81 -15.98 10.26
N GLU A 159 -3.54 -17.13 9.65
CA GLU A 159 -2.37 -17.96 9.95
C GLU A 159 -1.07 -17.18 9.75
N GLU A 160 -0.93 -16.51 8.60
CA GLU A 160 0.26 -15.70 8.31
C GLU A 160 0.37 -14.49 9.24
N ALA A 161 -0.75 -13.82 9.54
CA ALA A 161 -0.76 -12.70 10.46
C ALA A 161 -0.29 -13.12 11.86
N ILE A 162 -0.78 -14.24 12.38
CA ILE A 162 -0.36 -14.79 13.68
C ILE A 162 1.12 -15.17 13.64
N ARG A 163 1.61 -15.79 12.55
CA ARG A 163 3.03 -16.13 12.38
C ARG A 163 3.91 -14.87 12.50
N ILE A 164 3.50 -13.78 11.85
CA ILE A 164 4.19 -12.49 11.90
C ILE A 164 4.11 -11.89 13.31
N ILE A 165 2.93 -11.81 13.91
CA ILE A 165 2.70 -11.20 15.23
C ILE A 165 3.53 -11.88 16.31
N ARG A 166 3.61 -13.22 16.30
CA ARG A 166 4.43 -13.98 17.25
C ARG A 166 5.93 -13.63 17.19
N ASN A 167 6.39 -13.10 16.06
CA ASN A 167 7.79 -12.74 15.82
C ASN A 167 7.95 -11.25 15.45
N LYS A 168 7.00 -10.39 15.84
CA LYS A 168 6.83 -9.00 15.36
C LYS A 168 8.11 -8.17 15.30
N HIS A 169 8.94 -8.17 16.34
CA HIS A 169 10.18 -7.38 16.36
C HIS A 169 11.23 -7.92 15.37
N THR A 170 11.34 -9.24 15.28
CA THR A 170 12.23 -9.90 14.31
C THR A 170 11.75 -9.67 12.89
N GLU A 171 10.46 -9.86 12.62
CA GLU A 171 9.86 -9.64 11.31
C GLU A 171 10.01 -8.19 10.84
N LYS A 172 9.82 -7.22 11.74
CA LYS A 172 10.04 -5.80 11.44
C LYS A 172 11.50 -5.48 11.11
N LYS A 173 12.44 -6.05 11.87
CA LYS A 173 13.87 -5.92 11.59
C LYS A 173 14.24 -6.52 10.23
N GLU A 174 13.73 -7.72 9.91
CA GLU A 174 13.98 -8.36 8.62
C GLU A 174 13.30 -7.61 7.46
N GLN A 175 12.12 -7.04 7.68
CA GLN A 175 11.45 -6.19 6.69
C GLN A 175 12.29 -4.96 6.36
N LEU A 176 12.83 -4.25 7.36
CA LEU A 176 13.71 -3.10 7.15
C LEU A 176 14.97 -3.48 6.33
N LYS A 177 15.54 -4.68 6.57
CA LYS A 177 16.65 -5.18 5.74
C LYS A 177 16.23 -5.39 4.28
N ARG A 178 15.05 -5.99 4.04
CA ARG A 178 14.51 -6.18 2.68
C ARG A 178 14.26 -4.85 1.99
N VAL A 179 13.72 -3.86 2.71
CA VAL A 179 13.55 -2.49 2.21
C VAL A 179 14.89 -1.87 1.82
N ASN A 180 15.87 -1.87 2.72
CA ASN A 180 17.20 -1.30 2.43
C ASN A 180 17.85 -1.96 1.21
N ASN A 181 17.78 -3.29 1.12
CA ASN A 181 18.28 -4.01 -0.06
C ASN A 181 17.51 -3.63 -1.33
N PHE A 182 16.19 -3.47 -1.26
CA PHE A 182 15.39 -3.04 -2.40
C PHE A 182 15.76 -1.62 -2.84
N MET A 183 15.88 -0.68 -1.90
CA MET A 183 16.23 0.72 -2.18
C MET A 183 17.63 0.84 -2.78
N ASN A 184 18.62 0.13 -2.24
CA ASN A 184 20.00 0.14 -2.75
C ASN A 184 20.15 -0.45 -4.16
N ASN A 185 19.20 -1.30 -4.57
CA ASN A 185 19.17 -1.90 -5.91
C ASN A 185 18.09 -1.26 -6.82
N SER A 186 17.56 -0.10 -6.42
CA SER A 186 16.57 0.64 -7.19
C SER A 186 17.13 1.99 -7.62
N ILE A 187 16.61 2.49 -8.74
CA ILE A 187 16.89 3.86 -9.15
C ILE A 187 16.21 4.80 -8.15
N ASP A 188 16.93 5.80 -7.67
CA ASP A 188 16.32 6.92 -6.97
C ASP A 188 15.45 7.70 -7.96
N VAL A 189 14.15 7.47 -7.87
CA VAL A 189 13.15 8.05 -8.78
C VAL A 189 13.10 9.58 -8.66
N ALA A 190 13.37 10.13 -7.48
CA ALA A 190 13.38 11.58 -7.27
C ALA A 190 14.59 12.21 -7.98
N THR A 191 15.77 11.63 -7.77
CA THR A 191 17.01 12.06 -8.44
C THR A 191 16.91 11.90 -9.95
N PHE A 192 16.37 10.77 -10.42
CA PHE A 192 16.15 10.55 -11.85
C PHE A 192 15.15 11.56 -12.44
N GLY A 193 14.06 11.85 -11.73
CA GLY A 193 13.06 12.82 -12.16
C GLY A 193 13.63 14.24 -12.28
N ALA A 194 14.39 14.68 -11.28
CA ALA A 194 15.08 15.97 -11.31
C ALA A 194 16.08 16.04 -12.49
N TRP A 195 16.93 15.02 -12.63
CA TRP A 195 17.84 14.90 -13.76
C TRP A 195 17.11 14.96 -15.11
N PHE A 196 16.00 14.22 -15.24
CA PHE A 196 15.23 14.18 -16.49
C PHE A 196 14.66 15.55 -16.84
N ILE A 197 14.11 16.28 -15.87
CA ILE A 197 13.58 17.63 -16.07
C ILE A 197 14.69 18.58 -16.53
N ASP A 198 15.87 18.53 -15.90
CA ASP A 198 17.01 19.36 -16.27
C ASP A 198 17.52 19.05 -17.68
N GLN A 199 17.64 17.77 -18.04
CA GLN A 199 18.04 17.37 -19.39
C GLN A 199 17.00 17.78 -20.43
N PHE A 200 15.72 17.62 -20.12
CA PHE A 200 14.62 18.01 -20.99
C PHE A 200 14.62 19.53 -21.23
N HIS A 201 14.73 20.32 -20.15
CA HIS A 201 14.85 21.77 -20.25
C HIS A 201 16.03 22.18 -21.13
N ASN A 202 17.23 21.62 -20.89
CA ASN A 202 18.43 21.92 -21.65
C ASN A 202 18.27 21.62 -23.16
N MET A 203 17.65 20.49 -23.49
CA MET A 203 17.36 20.11 -24.88
C MET A 203 16.39 21.09 -25.56
N VAL A 204 15.32 21.48 -24.88
CA VAL A 204 14.35 22.47 -25.38
C VAL A 204 15.00 23.84 -25.54
N SER A 205 15.72 24.32 -24.52
CA SER A 205 16.37 25.64 -24.52
C SER A 205 17.46 25.78 -25.60
N LYS A 206 18.06 24.66 -26.03
CA LYS A 206 19.02 24.61 -27.15
C LYS A 206 18.37 24.38 -28.52
N GLY A 207 17.04 24.36 -28.61
CA GLY A 207 16.31 24.08 -29.85
C GLY A 207 16.53 22.68 -30.41
N LYS A 208 16.97 21.73 -29.58
CA LYS A 208 17.26 20.34 -29.98
C LYS A 208 16.06 19.42 -29.84
N PHE A 209 14.94 19.91 -29.31
CA PHE A 209 13.73 19.13 -29.14
C PHE A 209 12.79 19.26 -30.34
N ASP A 210 12.43 18.11 -30.92
CA ASP A 210 11.50 18.02 -32.05
C ASP A 210 10.06 17.94 -31.53
N TRP A 211 9.40 19.09 -31.49
CA TRP A 211 8.02 19.23 -31.03
C TRP A 211 7.02 18.50 -31.95
N GLU A 212 7.24 18.54 -33.27
CA GLU A 212 6.33 17.92 -34.24
C GLU A 212 6.32 16.40 -34.07
N LYS A 213 7.49 15.78 -33.98
CA LYS A 213 7.61 14.34 -33.73
C LYS A 213 7.03 13.94 -32.38
N PHE A 214 7.22 14.76 -31.35
CA PHE A 214 6.61 14.52 -30.04
C PHE A 214 5.07 14.54 -30.13
N TYR A 215 4.46 15.56 -30.73
CA TYR A 215 3.02 15.65 -30.90
C TYR A 215 2.45 14.47 -31.70
N LEU A 216 3.08 14.13 -32.83
CA LEU A 216 2.67 12.99 -33.67
C LEU A 216 2.76 11.65 -32.92
N SER A 217 3.74 11.47 -32.02
CA SER A 217 3.84 10.28 -31.18
C SER A 217 2.68 10.19 -30.17
N MET A 218 2.25 11.34 -29.65
CA MET A 218 1.18 11.44 -28.67
C MET A 218 -0.21 11.24 -29.28
N GLU A 219 -0.39 11.46 -30.58
CA GLU A 219 -1.64 11.17 -31.31
C GLU A 219 -1.79 9.68 -31.64
N LYS A 220 -0.67 8.96 -31.79
CA LYS A 220 -0.66 7.52 -32.10
C LYS A 220 -0.89 6.61 -30.89
N SER A 221 -1.01 7.16 -29.67
CA SER A 221 -1.35 6.39 -28.47
C SER A 221 -2.86 6.24 -28.30
N PRO A 222 -3.44 5.03 -28.48
CA PRO A 222 -4.89 4.83 -28.57
C PRO A 222 -5.68 4.97 -27.26
N ASN A 223 -5.03 5.35 -26.15
CA ASN A 223 -5.66 5.47 -24.82
C ASN A 223 -5.47 6.87 -24.23
N ARG A 224 -6.11 7.90 -24.79
CA ARG A 224 -6.29 9.16 -24.08
C ARG A 224 -7.62 9.17 -23.34
N PHE A 225 -7.56 9.49 -22.05
CA PHE A 225 -8.66 10.01 -21.26
C PHE A 225 -9.12 11.34 -21.88
N TYR A 226 -10.20 11.30 -22.67
CA TYR A 226 -10.97 12.51 -22.97
C TYR A 226 -11.71 12.90 -21.69
N ILE A 227 -11.23 13.92 -20.97
CA ILE A 227 -12.16 14.74 -20.19
C ILE A 227 -12.86 15.61 -21.23
N LYS A 228 -14.01 15.13 -21.73
CA LYS A 228 -14.95 16.01 -22.40
C LYS A 228 -15.32 17.10 -21.39
N ASN A 229 -14.79 18.30 -21.59
CA ASN A 229 -15.44 19.49 -21.06
C ASN A 229 -16.75 19.63 -21.84
N GLU A 230 -17.84 19.07 -21.31
CA GLU A 230 -19.16 19.54 -21.67
C GLU A 230 -19.35 20.93 -21.10
N LYS A 231 -19.02 21.95 -21.90
CA LYS A 231 -19.66 23.26 -21.83
C LYS A 231 -19.82 23.84 -23.24
N SER A 232 -21.07 24.26 -23.46
CA SER A 232 -21.73 24.93 -24.60
C SER A 232 -21.85 24.14 -25.90
#